data_AF-A0A6J4RDW5-F1
#
_entry.id   AF-A0A6J4RDW5-F1
#
_cell.length_a   1.000
_cell.length_b   1.000
_cell.length_c   1.000
_cell.angle_alpha   90.00
_cell.angle_beta   90.00
_cell.angle_gamma   90.00
#
_symmetry.space_group_name_H-M   'P 1'
#
loop_
_entity.id
_entity.type
_entity.pdbx_description
1 polymer ?
#
loop_
_entity_poly.entity_id
_entity_poly.type
_entity_poly.pdbx_seq_one_letter_code
_entity_poly.pdbx_strand_id
1 'polypeptide(L)'
;GRSEIIAVLASGTSFNRFLRPFLFSGIILSVILWLSNRYIIPKANGIRVAFQANYIDKNSTYNPLVANRNNIYLQIDPASYAGLSYDTASKSGSSFFVQHITGNKVDYNLRAETIRWDTARNKWILDNVIERRINGLKETVTMTPTMTKTYTFKPFDLKRDEYAKDKLTTPELDRFIQFEELRGVEGLNALKVERNRRDATPASVILLTFIGAVVASRKVRGGSGVHLAIGFIAGATFILTDRFSTIFSTKGNLHPVLAAWMPNIIFAFVAFWFYKRSPK
;
A
#
# COMPACT_ATOMS: atom_id res chain seq x y z
N GLY A 1 -17.63 31.79 22.66
CA GLY A 1 -18.89 32.02 21.93
C GLY A 1 -19.20 33.49 21.86
N ARG A 2 -18.47 34.24 21.04
CA ARG A 2 -18.87 35.59 20.63
C ARG A 2 -19.77 35.43 19.40
N SER A 3 -20.80 36.26 19.28
CA SER A 3 -21.84 36.17 18.24
C SER A 3 -21.34 36.50 16.82
N GLU A 4 -20.06 36.26 16.51
CA GLU A 4 -19.40 36.61 15.25
C GLU A 4 -20.02 35.88 14.06
N ILE A 5 -20.28 34.58 14.20
CA ILE A 5 -20.96 33.80 13.14
C ILE A 5 -22.37 34.33 12.89
N ILE A 6 -23.08 34.73 13.95
CA ILE A 6 -24.43 35.29 13.85
C ILE A 6 -24.37 36.66 13.19
N ALA A 7 -23.39 37.51 13.53
CA ALA A 7 -23.20 38.83 12.94
C ALA A 7 -22.84 38.74 11.44
N VAL A 8 -22.01 37.77 11.06
CA VAL A 8 -21.65 37.50 9.66
C VAL A 8 -22.86 37.01 8.85
N LEU A 9 -23.71 36.15 9.42
CA LEU A 9 -24.94 35.73 8.74
C LEU A 9 -25.97 36.87 8.69
N ALA A 10 -26.07 37.70 9.75
CA ALA A 10 -26.95 38.85 9.81
C ALA A 10 -26.56 40.00 8.86
N SER A 11 -25.28 40.08 8.45
CA SER A 11 -24.83 41.06 7.43
C SER A 11 -25.22 40.68 5.99
N GLY A 12 -26.03 39.63 5.80
CA GLY A 12 -26.51 39.19 4.50
C GLY A 12 -25.56 38.25 3.76
N THR A 13 -24.48 37.80 4.40
CA THR A 13 -23.61 36.79 3.78
C THR A 13 -24.28 35.41 3.82
N SER A 14 -24.42 34.79 2.64
CA SER A 14 -24.98 33.43 2.57
C SER A 14 -24.11 32.42 3.34
N PHE A 15 -24.74 31.43 3.96
CA PHE A 15 -24.06 30.32 4.63
C PHE A 15 -23.01 29.63 3.74
N ASN A 16 -23.32 29.48 2.45
CA ASN A 16 -22.39 28.89 1.48
C ASN A 16 -21.11 29.75 1.29
N ARG A 17 -21.21 31.09 1.36
CA ARG A 17 -20.04 31.97 1.29
C ARG A 17 -19.18 31.85 2.56
N PHE A 18 -19.81 31.71 3.72
CA PHE A 18 -19.13 31.48 4.99
C PHE A 18 -18.33 30.17 5.00
N LEU A 19 -18.82 29.10 4.34
CA LEU A 19 -18.13 27.80 4.29
C LEU A 19 -16.91 27.77 3.35
N ARG A 20 -16.82 28.65 2.36
CA ARG A 20 -15.72 28.68 1.36
C ARG A 20 -14.31 28.72 1.95
N PRO A 21 -13.96 29.62 2.90
CA PRO A 21 -12.62 29.66 3.48
C PRO A 21 -12.25 28.35 4.19
N PHE A 22 -13.21 27.69 4.87
CA PHE A 22 -12.97 26.40 5.52
C PHE A 22 -12.70 25.29 4.50
N LEU A 23 -13.47 25.25 3.41
CA LEU A 23 -13.25 24.30 2.31
C LEU A 23 -11.90 24.53 1.63
N PHE A 24 -11.51 25.78 1.41
CA PHE A 24 -10.20 26.11 0.83
C PHE A 24 -9.06 25.63 1.73
N SER A 25 -9.13 25.88 3.04
CA SER A 25 -8.17 25.35 4.02
C SER A 25 -8.14 23.82 4.02
N GLY A 26 -9.31 23.16 3.96
CA GLY A 26 -9.41 21.70 3.88
C GLY A 26 -8.76 21.12 2.63
N ILE A 27 -8.92 21.78 1.48
CA ILE A 27 -8.26 21.39 0.22
C ILE A 27 -6.75 21.52 0.33
N ILE A 28 -6.24 22.63 0.88
CA ILE A 28 -4.79 22.82 1.08
C ILE A 28 -4.23 21.70 1.96
N LEU A 29 -4.86 21.44 3.11
CA LEU A 29 -4.42 20.39 4.03
C LEU A 29 -4.50 19.00 3.39
N SER A 30 -5.55 18.74 2.60
CA SER A 30 -5.70 17.50 1.82
C SER A 30 -4.56 17.32 0.81
N VAL A 31 -4.20 18.36 0.04
CA VAL A 31 -3.11 18.28 -0.94
C VAL A 31 -1.77 18.01 -0.25
N ILE A 32 -1.49 18.69 0.87
CA ILE A 32 -0.28 18.46 1.67
C ILE A 32 -0.24 17.00 2.14
N LEU A 33 -1.36 16.49 2.67
CA LEU A 33 -1.45 15.10 3.13
C LEU A 33 -1.30 14.09 1.99
N TRP A 34 -1.89 14.37 0.83
CA TRP A 34 -1.80 13.51 -0.36
C TRP A 34 -0.36 13.39 -0.85
N LEU A 35 0.37 14.51 -0.98
CA LEU A 35 1.78 14.50 -1.32
C LEU A 35 2.63 13.79 -0.26
N SER A 36 2.30 14.01 1.02
CA SER A 36 3.00 13.39 2.14
C SER A 36 2.85 11.87 2.13
N ASN A 37 1.63 11.35 2.00
CA ASN A 37 1.33 9.92 1.89
C ASN A 37 2.02 9.29 0.68
N ARG A 38 2.19 10.05 -0.41
CA ARG A 38 2.74 9.55 -1.67
C ARG A 38 4.26 9.37 -1.63
N TYR A 39 4.97 10.32 -1.02
CA TYR A 39 6.43 10.42 -1.15
C TYR A 39 7.18 10.63 0.17
N ILE A 40 6.62 11.36 1.13
CA ILE A 40 7.35 11.79 2.34
C ILE A 40 7.24 10.71 3.43
N ILE A 41 6.02 10.30 3.76
CA ILE A 41 5.73 9.32 4.80
C ILE A 41 6.38 7.96 4.48
N PRO A 42 6.32 7.42 3.25
CA PRO A 42 6.99 6.16 2.94
C PRO A 42 8.51 6.21 3.15
N LYS A 43 9.15 7.32 2.77
CA LYS A 43 10.60 7.53 3.00
C LYS A 43 10.93 7.59 4.49
N ALA A 44 10.14 8.32 5.27
CA ALA A 44 10.31 8.39 6.73
C ALA A 44 10.10 7.03 7.41
N ASN A 45 9.10 6.27 6.97
CA ASN A 45 8.86 4.89 7.43
C ASN A 45 10.03 3.97 7.08
N GLY A 46 10.64 4.13 5.90
CA GLY A 46 11.86 3.41 5.53
C GLY A 46 12.99 3.59 6.55
N ILE A 47 13.24 4.84 6.97
CA ILE A 47 14.26 5.17 7.99
C ILE A 47 13.88 4.57 9.34
N ARG A 48 12.62 4.77 9.79
CA ARG A 48 12.13 4.24 11.07
C ARG A 48 12.28 2.73 11.16
N VAL A 49 11.85 2.01 10.13
CA VAL A 49 11.90 0.54 10.14
C VAL A 49 13.33 0.02 9.98
N ALA A 50 14.19 0.70 9.21
CA ALA A 50 15.61 0.35 9.15
C ALA A 50 16.28 0.51 10.53
N PHE A 51 15.96 1.59 11.25
CA PHE A 51 16.42 1.78 12.63
C PHE A 51 15.89 0.69 13.56
N GLN A 52 14.58 0.41 13.52
CA GLN A 52 13.97 -0.64 14.34
C GLN A 52 14.60 -2.01 14.08
N ALA A 53 14.80 -2.38 12.81
CA ALA A 53 15.41 -3.64 12.44
C ALA A 53 16.87 -3.77 12.94
N ASN A 54 17.66 -2.69 12.89
CA ASN A 54 19.08 -2.72 13.25
C ASN A 54 19.35 -2.60 14.75
N TYR A 55 18.50 -1.89 15.50
CA TYR A 55 18.79 -1.50 16.88
C TYR A 55 17.81 -2.06 17.91
N ILE A 56 16.58 -2.38 17.51
CA ILE A 56 15.55 -2.91 18.43
C ILE A 56 15.40 -4.41 18.21
N ASP A 57 15.24 -4.83 16.96
CA ASP A 57 14.88 -6.21 16.62
C ASP A 57 16.09 -7.10 16.27
N LYS A 58 17.32 -6.63 16.50
CA LYS A 58 18.57 -7.30 16.08
C LYS A 58 18.71 -8.73 16.64
N ASN A 59 18.13 -9.02 17.80
CA ASN A 59 18.17 -10.32 18.48
C ASN A 59 16.80 -11.02 18.54
N SER A 60 15.80 -10.53 17.81
CA SER A 60 14.48 -11.17 17.79
C SER A 60 14.48 -12.36 16.84
N THR A 61 14.30 -13.57 17.40
CA THR A 61 14.11 -14.83 16.64
C THR A 61 12.91 -14.78 15.68
N TYR A 62 12.03 -13.78 15.84
CA TYR A 62 10.80 -13.61 15.07
C TYR A 62 10.99 -12.81 13.76
N ASN A 63 12.19 -12.29 13.47
CA ASN A 63 12.37 -11.34 12.38
C ASN A 63 12.89 -11.98 11.07
N PRO A 64 12.11 -11.98 9.96
CA PRO A 64 12.58 -12.42 8.64
C PRO A 64 13.68 -11.53 8.03
N LEU A 65 14.00 -10.38 8.64
CA LEU A 65 14.95 -9.40 8.11
C LEU A 65 16.44 -9.72 8.37
N VAL A 66 16.77 -10.60 9.34
CA VAL A 66 18.16 -10.73 9.83
C VAL A 66 18.95 -11.91 9.27
N ALA A 67 18.38 -13.09 9.04
CA ALA A 67 19.19 -14.22 8.54
C ALA A 67 18.34 -15.39 8.07
N ASN A 68 17.41 -15.18 7.15
CA ASN A 68 16.65 -16.30 6.60
C ASN A 68 17.07 -16.56 5.15
N ARG A 69 17.93 -17.56 4.97
CA ARG A 69 18.06 -18.31 3.71
C ARG A 69 16.73 -19.01 3.43
N ASN A 70 15.70 -18.24 3.09
CA ASN A 70 14.41 -18.80 2.74
C ASN A 70 14.49 -19.26 1.30
N ASN A 71 14.03 -20.49 1.06
CA ASN A 71 13.71 -20.94 -0.28
C ASN A 71 12.49 -20.16 -0.74
N ILE A 72 12.71 -19.23 -1.65
CA ILE A 72 11.68 -18.42 -2.27
C ILE A 72 11.23 -19.17 -3.52
N TYR A 73 9.93 -19.37 -3.64
CA TYR A 73 9.29 -19.89 -4.84
C TYR A 73 8.35 -18.81 -5.36
N LEU A 74 8.41 -18.55 -6.65
CA LEU A 74 7.66 -17.46 -7.27
C LEU A 74 7.29 -17.82 -8.71
N GLN A 75 6.08 -17.44 -9.11
CA GLN A 75 5.66 -17.51 -10.51
C GLN A 75 6.24 -16.29 -11.25
N ILE A 76 6.94 -16.53 -12.37
CA ILE A 76 7.52 -15.45 -13.20
C ILE A 76 6.67 -15.12 -14.42
N ASP A 77 5.93 -16.11 -14.94
CA ASP A 77 4.98 -16.02 -16.05
C ASP A 77 3.81 -16.99 -15.79
N PRO A 78 2.66 -16.89 -16.49
CA PRO A 78 1.51 -17.80 -16.29
C PRO A 78 1.83 -19.30 -16.36
N ALA A 79 2.88 -19.67 -17.10
CA ALA A 79 3.34 -21.05 -17.24
C ALA A 79 4.77 -21.29 -16.70
N SER A 80 5.39 -20.30 -16.05
CA SER A 80 6.79 -20.39 -15.62
C SER A 80 6.93 -20.16 -14.11
N TYR A 81 7.62 -21.06 -13.42
CA TYR A 81 7.88 -21.02 -11.98
C TYR A 81 9.37 -20.97 -11.72
N ALA A 82 9.79 -20.10 -10.82
CA ALA A 82 11.17 -19.96 -10.39
C ALA A 82 11.30 -20.24 -8.88
N GLY A 83 12.47 -20.72 -8.48
CA GLY A 83 12.83 -20.82 -7.07
C GLY A 83 14.30 -20.55 -6.82
N LEU A 84 14.61 -20.00 -5.65
CA LEU A 84 15.98 -19.76 -5.19
C LEU A 84 16.06 -19.57 -3.69
N SER A 85 17.25 -19.78 -3.13
CA SER A 85 17.64 -19.19 -1.87
C SER A 85 18.29 -17.84 -2.15
N TYR A 86 17.87 -16.76 -1.50
CA TYR A 86 18.48 -15.44 -1.71
C TYR A 86 18.98 -14.84 -0.40
N ASP A 87 20.24 -14.42 -0.39
CA ASP A 87 20.84 -13.71 0.73
C ASP A 87 20.90 -12.21 0.41
N THR A 88 20.15 -11.43 1.18
CA THR A 88 20.08 -9.97 1.04
C THR A 88 21.37 -9.27 1.46
N ALA A 89 22.18 -9.86 2.34
CA ALA A 89 23.44 -9.26 2.79
C ALA A 89 24.53 -9.40 1.73
N SER A 90 24.70 -10.60 1.17
CA SER A 90 25.65 -10.85 0.09
C SER A 90 25.13 -10.45 -1.30
N LYS A 91 23.85 -10.07 -1.42
CA LYS A 91 23.16 -9.74 -2.69
C LYS A 91 23.32 -10.84 -3.74
N SER A 92 23.30 -12.08 -3.29
CA SER A 92 23.52 -13.28 -4.12
C SER A 92 22.48 -14.33 -3.75
N GLY A 93 22.01 -15.05 -4.76
CA GLY A 93 21.17 -16.22 -4.59
C GLY A 93 21.89 -17.49 -4.98
N SER A 94 21.41 -18.62 -4.47
CA SER A 94 21.89 -19.96 -4.78
C SER A 94 20.74 -20.91 -5.11
N SER A 95 21.09 -22.04 -5.74
CA SER A 95 20.14 -23.09 -6.12
C SER A 95 18.97 -22.55 -6.97
N PHE A 96 19.28 -21.62 -7.88
CA PHE A 96 18.27 -20.98 -8.71
C PHE A 96 17.77 -21.97 -9.76
N PHE A 97 16.46 -22.04 -9.94
CA PHE A 97 15.85 -22.77 -11.02
C PHE A 97 14.67 -22.04 -11.62
N VAL A 98 14.38 -22.35 -12.89
CA VAL A 98 13.16 -21.97 -13.61
C VAL A 98 12.60 -23.22 -14.28
N GLN A 99 11.29 -23.40 -14.21
CA GLN A 99 10.57 -24.45 -14.91
C GLN A 99 9.44 -23.83 -15.70
N HIS A 100 9.33 -24.18 -16.98
CA HIS A 100 8.16 -23.89 -17.80
C HIS A 100 7.29 -25.15 -17.87
N ILE A 101 5.99 -24.98 -17.69
CA ILE A 101 5.01 -26.05 -17.62
C ILE A 101 3.92 -25.77 -18.63
N THR A 102 3.81 -26.62 -19.65
CA THR A 102 2.73 -26.56 -20.64
C THR A 102 1.76 -27.70 -20.37
N GLY A 103 0.53 -27.37 -19.95
CA GLY A 103 -0.47 -28.34 -19.51
C GLY A 103 -0.08 -28.98 -18.18
N ASN A 104 0.39 -30.23 -18.22
CA ASN A 104 0.86 -30.97 -17.04
C ASN A 104 2.27 -31.57 -17.24
N LYS A 105 3.05 -30.99 -18.15
CA LYS A 105 4.39 -31.46 -18.51
C LYS A 105 5.39 -30.30 -18.47
N VAL A 106 6.58 -30.57 -17.94
CA VAL A 106 7.71 -29.65 -17.99
C VAL A 106 8.36 -29.78 -19.37
N ASP A 107 8.39 -28.69 -20.13
CA ASP A 107 9.03 -28.61 -21.46
C ASP A 107 10.36 -27.84 -21.42
N TYR A 108 10.61 -27.07 -20.35
CA TYR A 108 11.85 -26.34 -20.13
C TYR A 108 12.23 -26.31 -18.66
N ASN A 109 13.50 -26.59 -18.37
CA ASN A 109 14.09 -26.40 -17.04
C ASN A 109 15.45 -25.70 -17.16
N LEU A 110 15.61 -24.60 -16.45
CA LEU A 110 16.91 -23.94 -16.26
C LEU A 110 17.31 -24.06 -14.80
N ARG A 111 18.58 -24.36 -14.55
CA ARG A 111 19.19 -24.34 -13.22
C ARG A 111 20.48 -23.54 -13.26
N ALA A 112 20.77 -22.82 -12.19
CA ALA A 112 22.02 -22.12 -12.00
C ALA A 112 22.48 -22.31 -10.55
N GLU A 113 23.78 -22.45 -10.36
CA GLU A 113 24.35 -22.56 -9.02
C GLU A 113 24.22 -21.25 -8.26
N THR A 114 24.55 -20.14 -8.93
CA THR A 114 24.51 -18.79 -8.36
C THR A 114 23.73 -17.84 -9.26
N ILE A 115 23.00 -16.91 -8.64
CA ILE A 115 22.30 -15.82 -9.32
C ILE A 115 22.63 -14.48 -8.65
N ARG A 116 23.05 -13.48 -9.44
CA ARG A 116 23.47 -12.15 -8.97
C ARG A 116 22.84 -11.05 -9.80
N TRP A 117 22.49 -9.92 -9.18
CA TRP A 117 21.90 -8.78 -9.88
C TRP A 117 22.98 -7.80 -10.34
N ASP A 118 23.07 -7.58 -11.66
CA ASP A 118 23.91 -6.54 -12.25
C ASP A 118 23.17 -5.20 -12.21
N THR A 119 23.58 -4.31 -11.29
CA THR A 119 23.00 -2.97 -11.15
C THR A 119 23.31 -2.05 -12.32
N ALA A 120 24.38 -2.29 -13.08
CA ALA A 120 24.74 -1.46 -14.23
C ALA A 120 23.85 -1.80 -15.44
N ARG A 121 23.58 -3.09 -15.66
CA ARG A 121 22.79 -3.56 -16.81
C ARG A 121 21.31 -3.82 -16.50
N ASN A 122 20.91 -3.79 -15.23
CA ASN A 122 19.58 -4.17 -14.75
C ASN A 122 19.17 -5.59 -15.23
N LYS A 123 20.08 -6.55 -15.13
CA LYS A 123 19.86 -7.95 -15.53
C LYS A 123 20.39 -8.92 -14.47
N TRP A 124 19.87 -10.13 -14.48
CA TRP A 124 20.39 -11.22 -13.65
C TRP A 124 21.56 -11.92 -14.37
N ILE A 125 22.65 -12.11 -13.65
CA ILE A 125 23.79 -12.93 -14.05
C ILE A 125 23.65 -14.27 -13.34
N LEU A 126 23.70 -15.34 -14.12
CA LEU A 126 23.58 -16.72 -13.69
C LEU A 126 24.91 -17.41 -13.95
N ASP A 127 25.43 -18.11 -12.95
CA ASP A 127 26.68 -18.86 -13.05
C ASP A 127 26.43 -20.37 -12.94
N ASN A 128 27.22 -21.14 -13.70
CA ASN A 128 27.12 -22.58 -13.87
C ASN A 128 25.69 -23.01 -14.25
N VAL A 129 25.27 -22.55 -15.43
CA VAL A 129 23.90 -22.70 -15.92
C VAL A 129 23.75 -24.01 -16.67
N ILE A 130 22.69 -24.74 -16.34
CA ILE A 130 22.25 -25.94 -17.04
C ILE A 130 20.86 -25.66 -17.59
N GLU A 131 20.74 -25.60 -18.92
CA GLU A 131 19.46 -25.46 -19.62
C GLU A 131 19.05 -26.82 -20.20
N ARG A 132 17.83 -27.27 -19.88
CA ARG A 132 17.23 -28.52 -20.35
C ARG A 132 15.96 -28.17 -21.12
N ARG A 133 15.86 -28.63 -22.37
CA ARG A 133 14.66 -28.54 -23.21
C ARG A 133 14.12 -29.94 -23.43
N ILE A 134 12.85 -30.14 -23.08
CA ILE A 134 12.20 -31.45 -23.07
C ILE A 134 11.11 -31.42 -24.14
N ASN A 135 11.25 -32.25 -25.17
CA ASN A 135 10.26 -32.42 -26.23
C ASN A 135 9.84 -33.90 -26.32
N GLY A 136 8.90 -34.27 -25.45
CA GLY A 136 8.45 -35.67 -25.30
C GLY A 136 9.58 -36.56 -24.76
N LEU A 137 10.03 -37.51 -25.58
CA LEU A 137 11.12 -38.44 -25.24
C LEU A 137 12.52 -37.88 -25.58
N LYS A 138 12.59 -36.74 -26.27
CA LYS A 138 13.87 -36.11 -26.63
C LYS A 138 14.20 -35.02 -25.63
N GLU A 139 15.41 -35.04 -25.11
CA GLU A 139 15.94 -34.03 -24.21
C GLU A 139 17.21 -33.41 -24.80
N THR A 140 17.32 -32.08 -24.73
CA THR A 140 18.55 -31.35 -25.07
C THR A 140 19.05 -30.64 -23.83
N VAL A 141 20.29 -30.91 -23.44
CA VAL A 141 20.94 -30.29 -22.28
C VAL A 141 22.10 -29.44 -22.78
N THR A 142 22.12 -28.16 -22.38
CA THR A 142 23.21 -27.23 -22.67
C THR A 142 23.77 -26.70 -21.37
N MET A 143 25.09 -26.76 -21.21
CA MET A 143 25.80 -26.18 -20.08
C MET A 143 26.47 -24.88 -20.52
N THR A 144 26.31 -23.82 -19.74
CA THR A 144 26.89 -22.52 -20.04
C THR A 144 27.52 -21.96 -18.76
N PRO A 145 28.82 -21.60 -18.77
CA PRO A 145 29.49 -21.11 -17.56
C PRO A 145 28.83 -19.87 -16.95
N THR A 146 28.45 -18.90 -17.80
CA THR A 146 27.76 -17.69 -17.35
C THR A 146 26.70 -17.28 -18.37
N MET A 147 25.50 -16.94 -17.89
CA MET A 147 24.39 -16.47 -18.71
C MET A 147 23.80 -15.20 -18.11
N THR A 148 23.52 -14.19 -18.94
CA THR A 148 22.76 -13.01 -18.51
C THR A 148 21.33 -13.13 -18.99
N LYS A 149 20.35 -13.03 -18.08
CA LYS A 149 18.93 -13.14 -18.39
C LYS A 149 18.13 -12.03 -17.71
N THR A 150 17.06 -11.60 -18.35
CA THR A 150 16.09 -10.66 -17.78
C THR A 150 14.92 -11.46 -17.24
N TYR A 151 14.57 -11.21 -15.98
CA TYR A 151 13.37 -11.75 -15.35
C TYR A 151 12.51 -10.59 -14.83
N THR A 152 11.22 -10.83 -14.65
CA THR A 152 10.25 -9.83 -14.18
C THR A 152 10.55 -9.36 -12.75
N PHE A 153 11.18 -10.21 -11.93
CA PHE A 153 11.49 -9.94 -10.52
C PHE A 153 12.85 -9.27 -10.32
N LYS A 154 12.95 -8.43 -9.28
CA LYS A 154 14.16 -7.74 -8.82
C LYS A 154 14.58 -8.23 -7.43
N PRO A 155 15.82 -7.95 -6.99
CA PRO A 155 16.27 -8.27 -5.63
C PRO A 155 15.34 -7.78 -4.52
N PHE A 156 14.71 -6.63 -4.70
CA PHE A 156 13.77 -6.07 -3.73
C PHE A 156 12.53 -6.96 -3.53
N ASP A 157 12.05 -7.61 -4.60
CA ASP A 157 10.83 -8.43 -4.57
C ASP A 157 11.08 -9.85 -4.00
N LEU A 158 12.34 -10.19 -3.73
CA LEU A 158 12.74 -11.44 -3.07
C LEU A 158 12.74 -11.31 -1.55
N LYS A 159 12.68 -10.07 -1.03
CA LYS A 159 12.62 -9.84 0.41
C LYS A 159 11.17 -9.91 0.87
N ARG A 160 10.85 -10.91 1.71
CA ARG A 160 9.60 -10.90 2.49
C ARG A 160 9.70 -9.80 3.56
N ASP A 161 9.31 -8.60 3.19
CA ASP A 161 9.23 -7.45 4.08
C ASP A 161 7.76 -7.21 4.44
N GLU A 162 7.37 -7.63 5.64
CA GLU A 162 6.01 -7.41 6.17
C GLU A 162 5.64 -5.91 6.21
N TYR A 163 6.65 -5.05 6.23
CA TYR A 163 6.50 -3.59 6.23
C TYR A 163 6.60 -2.97 4.82
N ALA A 164 6.61 -3.76 3.75
CA ALA A 164 6.70 -3.24 2.38
C ALA A 164 5.61 -2.20 2.09
N LYS A 165 4.38 -2.46 2.53
CA LYS A 165 3.23 -1.56 2.37
C LYS A 165 3.46 -0.15 2.95
N ASP A 166 4.26 -0.04 4.01
CA ASP A 166 4.47 1.20 4.76
C ASP A 166 5.67 2.01 4.23
N LYS A 167 6.62 1.35 3.56
CA LYS A 167 7.87 1.96 3.07
C LYS A 167 7.82 2.36 1.60
N LEU A 168 7.02 1.65 0.80
CA LEU A 168 6.98 1.86 -0.63
C LEU A 168 6.28 3.17 -0.96
N THR A 169 6.89 3.97 -1.82
CA THR A 169 6.19 5.08 -2.43
C THR A 169 5.05 4.55 -3.30
N THR A 170 4.08 5.41 -3.59
CA THR A 170 2.88 5.04 -4.35
C THR A 170 3.21 4.38 -5.70
N PRO A 171 4.10 4.93 -6.56
CA PRO A 171 4.50 4.24 -7.80
C PRO A 171 5.19 2.88 -7.58
N GLU A 172 5.97 2.73 -6.51
CA GLU A 172 6.62 1.47 -6.19
C GLU A 172 5.62 0.44 -5.67
N LEU A 173 4.64 0.89 -4.86
CA LEU A 173 3.54 0.04 -4.37
C LEU A 173 2.69 -0.49 -5.53
N ASP A 174 2.40 0.31 -6.56
CA ASP A 174 1.66 -0.16 -7.73
C ASP A 174 2.41 -1.28 -8.46
N ARG A 175 3.71 -1.07 -8.69
CA ARG A 175 4.57 -2.08 -9.33
C ARG A 175 4.64 -3.35 -8.50
N PHE A 176 4.75 -3.20 -7.18
CA PHE A 176 4.78 -4.32 -6.25
C PHE A 176 3.46 -5.09 -6.25
N ILE A 177 2.30 -4.40 -6.26
CA ILE A 177 0.98 -5.05 -6.37
C ILE A 177 0.85 -5.82 -7.69
N GLN A 178 1.20 -5.21 -8.82
CA GLN A 178 1.14 -5.88 -10.13
C GLN A 178 2.00 -7.16 -10.15
N PHE A 179 3.16 -7.08 -9.52
CA PHE A 179 4.08 -8.21 -9.46
C PHE A 179 3.60 -9.32 -8.51
N GLU A 180 3.03 -8.97 -7.35
CA GLU A 180 2.43 -9.94 -6.43
C GLU A 180 1.13 -10.57 -7.00
N GLU A 181 0.39 -9.84 -7.84
CA GLU A 181 -0.78 -10.36 -8.57
C GLU A 181 -0.38 -11.50 -9.52
N LEU A 182 0.73 -11.35 -10.25
CA LEU A 182 1.27 -12.40 -11.12
C LEU A 182 1.73 -13.64 -10.34
N ARG A 183 2.12 -13.46 -9.07
CA ARG A 183 2.55 -14.55 -8.19
C ARG A 183 1.38 -15.31 -7.56
N GLY A 184 0.15 -14.78 -7.64
CA GLY A 184 -1.02 -15.38 -7.01
C GLY A 184 -0.93 -15.44 -5.48
N VAL A 185 -0.19 -14.52 -4.85
CA VAL A 185 0.04 -14.55 -3.40
C VAL A 185 -1.20 -14.11 -2.64
N GLU A 186 -1.49 -14.79 -1.53
CA GLU A 186 -2.55 -14.38 -0.61
C GLU A 186 -2.23 -13.03 0.07
N GLY A 187 -3.26 -12.26 0.42
CA GLY A 187 -3.08 -10.97 1.12
C GLY A 187 -2.89 -9.74 0.22
N LEU A 188 -2.98 -9.90 -1.10
CA LEU A 188 -3.01 -8.79 -2.08
C LEU A 188 -4.01 -7.69 -1.75
N ASN A 189 -5.17 -8.06 -1.17
CA ASN A 189 -6.19 -7.09 -0.77
C ASN A 189 -5.65 -6.07 0.22
N ALA A 190 -4.75 -6.43 1.14
CA ALA A 190 -4.17 -5.48 2.09
C ALA A 190 -3.36 -4.39 1.38
N LEU A 191 -2.57 -4.77 0.37
CA LEU A 191 -1.77 -3.85 -0.43
C LEU A 191 -2.67 -2.94 -1.28
N LYS A 192 -3.70 -3.51 -1.91
CA LYS A 192 -4.68 -2.77 -2.71
C LYS A 192 -5.49 -1.78 -1.87
N VAL A 193 -5.90 -2.17 -0.66
CA VAL A 193 -6.60 -1.27 0.27
C VAL A 193 -5.68 -0.12 0.67
N GLU A 194 -4.44 -0.43 1.06
CA GLU A 194 -3.46 0.61 1.43
C GLU A 194 -3.23 1.58 0.27
N ARG A 195 -3.12 1.07 -0.97
CA ARG A 195 -3.02 1.94 -2.14
C ARG A 195 -4.20 2.92 -2.24
N ASN A 196 -5.42 2.41 -2.24
CA ASN A 196 -6.61 3.26 -2.36
C ASN A 196 -6.77 4.20 -1.15
N ARG A 197 -6.32 3.78 0.03
CA ARG A 197 -6.32 4.57 1.26
C ARG A 197 -5.46 5.83 1.15
N ARG A 198 -4.37 5.80 0.37
CA ARG A 198 -3.51 6.99 0.15
C ARG A 198 -4.24 8.12 -0.57
N ASP A 199 -5.26 7.80 -1.37
CA ASP A 199 -6.12 8.76 -2.05
C ASP A 199 -7.39 9.07 -1.24
N ALA A 200 -7.98 8.07 -0.58
CA ALA A 200 -9.18 8.23 0.23
C ALA A 200 -8.95 9.05 1.51
N THR A 201 -7.77 8.95 2.14
CA THR A 201 -7.47 9.66 3.40
C THR A 201 -7.44 11.19 3.20
N PRO A 202 -6.78 11.74 2.16
CA PRO A 202 -6.89 13.17 1.86
C PRO A 202 -8.32 13.64 1.60
N ALA A 203 -9.13 12.86 0.88
CA ALA A 203 -10.54 13.19 0.66
C ALA A 203 -11.33 13.29 1.98
N SER A 204 -10.98 12.48 2.99
CA SER A 204 -11.63 12.55 4.30
C SER A 204 -11.32 13.86 5.05
N VAL A 205 -10.15 14.47 4.83
CA VAL A 205 -9.79 15.77 5.44
C VAL A 205 -10.76 16.86 5.00
N ILE A 206 -11.06 16.94 3.70
CA ILE A 206 -12.01 17.91 3.14
C ILE A 206 -13.40 17.69 3.76
N LEU A 207 -13.81 16.43 3.83
CA LEU A 207 -15.13 16.03 4.28
C LEU A 207 -15.33 16.28 5.78
N LEU A 208 -14.36 15.91 6.62
CA LEU A 208 -14.40 16.15 8.07
C LEU A 208 -14.27 17.63 8.41
N THR A 209 -13.49 18.40 7.63
CA THR A 209 -13.41 19.86 7.78
C THR A 209 -14.76 20.51 7.46
N PHE A 210 -15.43 20.05 6.40
CA PHE A 210 -16.77 20.50 6.07
C PHE A 210 -17.79 20.17 7.18
N ILE A 211 -17.79 18.93 7.69
CA ILE A 211 -18.65 18.54 8.82
C ILE A 211 -18.36 19.43 10.03
N GLY A 212 -17.08 19.62 10.37
CA GLY A 212 -16.65 20.47 11.48
C GLY A 212 -17.15 21.91 11.34
N ALA A 213 -17.00 22.52 10.16
CA ALA A 213 -17.49 23.87 9.89
C ALA A 213 -19.02 23.98 10.02
N VAL A 214 -19.76 23.01 9.46
CA VAL A 214 -21.22 22.98 9.56
C VAL A 214 -21.68 22.80 11.00
N VAL A 215 -21.07 21.88 11.74
CA VAL A 215 -21.41 21.63 13.15
C VAL A 215 -21.08 22.84 14.02
N ALA A 216 -19.90 23.46 13.86
CA ALA A 216 -19.47 24.62 14.63
C ALA A 216 -20.30 25.88 14.35
N SER A 217 -20.86 25.99 13.14
CA SER A 217 -21.70 27.14 12.77
C SER A 217 -23.06 27.18 13.49
N ARG A 218 -23.53 26.05 14.01
CA ARG A 218 -24.81 25.99 14.72
C ARG A 218 -24.65 26.41 16.17
N LYS A 219 -25.59 27.22 16.66
CA LYS A 219 -25.67 27.52 18.09
C LYS A 219 -26.30 26.35 18.84
N VAL A 220 -25.53 25.67 19.68
CA VAL A 220 -26.05 24.60 20.56
C VAL A 220 -26.18 25.14 21.99
N ARG A 221 -27.29 24.82 22.66
CA ARG A 221 -27.60 25.30 24.03
C ARG A 221 -26.63 24.80 25.12
N GLY A 222 -25.72 23.87 24.81
CA GLY A 222 -24.75 23.28 25.75
C GLY A 222 -23.33 23.88 25.71
N GLY A 223 -23.11 25.02 25.04
CA GLY A 223 -21.79 25.67 24.97
C GLY A 223 -20.82 25.06 23.94
N SER A 224 -19.60 25.59 23.84
CA SER A 224 -18.60 25.17 22.84
C SER A 224 -18.09 23.74 23.02
N GLY A 225 -18.16 23.19 24.23
CA GLY A 225 -17.73 21.82 24.53
C GLY A 225 -18.50 20.75 23.76
N VAL A 226 -19.79 20.99 23.47
CA VAL A 226 -20.61 20.03 22.70
C VAL A 226 -20.10 19.89 21.26
N HIS A 227 -19.65 20.98 20.63
CA HIS A 227 -19.08 20.92 19.28
C HIS A 227 -17.78 20.13 19.23
N LEU A 228 -16.91 20.31 20.24
CA LEU A 228 -15.68 19.54 20.37
C LEU A 228 -15.96 18.05 20.55
N ALA A 229 -16.91 17.70 21.43
CA ALA A 229 -17.32 16.31 21.64
C ALA A 229 -17.87 15.68 20.36
N ILE A 230 -18.75 16.37 19.62
CA ILE A 230 -19.27 15.89 18.33
C ILE A 230 -18.14 15.67 17.32
N GLY A 231 -17.20 16.61 17.22
CA GLY A 231 -16.03 16.48 16.32
C GLY A 231 -15.16 15.28 16.67
N PHE A 232 -14.89 15.08 17.97
CA PHE A 232 -14.12 13.94 18.46
C PHE A 232 -14.82 12.60 18.19
N ILE A 233 -16.12 12.50 18.50
CA ILE A 233 -16.93 11.30 18.24
C ILE A 233 -16.99 11.01 16.75
N ALA A 234 -17.16 12.03 15.91
CA ALA A 234 -17.16 11.89 14.45
C ALA A 234 -15.81 11.35 13.94
N GLY A 235 -14.69 11.89 14.44
CA GLY A 235 -13.35 11.40 14.09
C GLY A 235 -13.10 9.96 14.56
N ALA A 236 -13.45 9.64 15.80
CA ALA A 236 -13.31 8.28 16.34
C ALA A 236 -14.17 7.27 15.55
N THR A 237 -15.42 7.63 15.25
CA THR A 237 -16.33 6.79 14.44
C THR A 237 -15.77 6.60 13.04
N PHE A 238 -15.22 7.64 12.42
CA PHE A 238 -14.58 7.55 11.11
C PHE A 238 -13.42 6.54 11.12
N ILE A 239 -12.54 6.62 12.13
CA ILE A 239 -11.41 5.70 12.29
C ILE A 239 -11.92 4.26 12.48
N LEU A 240 -12.95 4.06 13.30
CA LEU A 240 -13.54 2.74 13.49
C LEU A 240 -14.09 2.17 12.18
N THR A 241 -14.88 2.95 11.44
CA THR A 241 -15.41 2.54 10.14
C THR A 241 -14.29 2.18 9.16
N ASP A 242 -13.22 2.96 9.11
CA ASP A 242 -12.04 2.68 8.28
C ASP A 242 -11.35 1.35 8.65
N ARG A 243 -11.18 1.08 9.94
CA ARG A 243 -10.58 -0.18 10.41
C ARG A 243 -11.46 -1.38 10.10
N PHE A 244 -12.77 -1.29 10.38
CA PHE A 244 -13.71 -2.36 10.03
C PHE A 244 -13.70 -2.65 8.53
N SER A 245 -13.79 -1.60 7.70
CA SER A 245 -13.75 -1.71 6.25
C SER A 245 -12.51 -2.43 5.74
N THR A 246 -11.35 -2.06 6.29
CA THR A 246 -10.07 -2.68 5.95
C THR A 246 -10.04 -4.17 6.33
N ILE A 247 -10.57 -4.53 7.51
CA ILE A 247 -10.65 -5.92 7.95
C ILE A 247 -11.57 -6.72 7.01
N PHE A 248 -12.73 -6.17 6.62
CA PHE A 248 -13.65 -6.84 5.70
C PHE A 248 -13.06 -7.08 4.30
N SER A 249 -12.11 -6.25 3.84
CA SER A 249 -11.42 -6.49 2.56
C SER A 249 -10.24 -7.45 2.68
N THR A 250 -9.52 -7.41 3.80
CA THR A 250 -8.33 -8.26 4.01
C THR A 250 -8.66 -9.67 4.44
N LYS A 251 -9.75 -9.86 5.19
CA LYS A 251 -10.22 -11.17 5.69
C LYS A 251 -11.53 -11.64 5.07
N GLY A 252 -12.31 -10.72 4.51
CA GLY A 252 -13.49 -11.05 3.72
C GLY A 252 -13.24 -10.86 2.23
N ASN A 253 -14.33 -10.81 1.45
CA ASN A 253 -14.28 -10.64 0.00
C ASN A 253 -14.73 -9.23 -0.45
N LEU A 254 -14.58 -8.22 0.42
CA LEU A 254 -14.95 -6.85 0.07
C LEU A 254 -13.91 -6.26 -0.90
N HIS A 255 -14.39 -5.66 -1.99
CA HIS A 255 -13.52 -5.06 -3.01
C HIS A 255 -12.62 -3.97 -2.40
N PRO A 256 -11.28 -4.01 -2.61
CA PRO A 256 -10.33 -3.10 -1.95
C PRO A 256 -10.60 -1.61 -2.14
N VAL A 257 -11.09 -1.21 -3.31
CA VAL A 257 -11.46 0.19 -3.60
C VAL A 257 -12.65 0.60 -2.75
N LEU A 258 -13.70 -0.23 -2.68
CA LEU A 258 -14.87 0.06 -1.86
C LEU A 258 -14.48 0.15 -0.40
N ALA A 259 -13.61 -0.75 0.07
CA ALA A 259 -13.16 -0.76 1.44
C ALA A 259 -12.46 0.55 1.84
N ALA A 260 -11.54 1.05 1.02
CA ALA A 260 -10.84 2.31 1.30
C ALA A 260 -11.77 3.54 1.27
N TRP A 261 -12.78 3.54 0.41
CA TRP A 261 -13.69 4.69 0.22
C TRP A 261 -14.97 4.64 1.08
N MET A 262 -15.31 3.48 1.66
CA MET A 262 -16.52 3.29 2.44
C MET A 262 -16.69 4.30 3.59
N PRO A 263 -15.65 4.65 4.39
CA PRO A 263 -15.78 5.68 5.42
C PRO A 263 -16.17 7.04 4.83
N ASN A 264 -15.57 7.43 3.71
CA ASN A 264 -15.88 8.68 3.03
C ASN A 264 -17.30 8.70 2.49
N ILE A 265 -17.77 7.59 1.90
CA ILE A 265 -19.13 7.46 1.38
C ILE A 265 -20.14 7.64 2.52
N ILE A 266 -19.97 6.90 3.62
CA ILE A 266 -20.86 7.00 4.79
C ILE A 266 -20.87 8.42 5.35
N PHE A 267 -19.69 9.01 5.56
CA PHE A 267 -19.60 10.34 6.11
C PHE A 267 -20.06 11.42 5.14
N ALA A 268 -20.02 11.21 3.82
CA ALA A 268 -20.61 12.11 2.84
C ALA A 268 -22.13 12.23 3.04
N PHE A 269 -22.82 11.10 3.29
CA PHE A 269 -24.23 11.11 3.64
C PHE A 269 -24.50 11.85 4.95
N VAL A 270 -23.65 11.62 5.97
CA VAL A 270 -23.73 12.33 7.26
C VAL A 270 -23.52 13.84 7.07
N ALA A 271 -22.52 14.24 6.30
CA ALA A 271 -22.22 15.62 5.96
C ALA A 271 -23.40 16.29 5.24
N PHE A 272 -23.98 15.61 4.25
CA PHE A 272 -25.15 16.10 3.52
C PHE A 272 -26.36 16.26 4.44
N TRP A 273 -26.59 15.31 5.34
CA TRP A 273 -27.67 15.39 6.33
C TRP A 273 -27.48 16.57 7.29
N PHE A 274 -26.26 16.79 7.80
CA PHE A 274 -25.95 17.97 8.60
C PHE A 274 -26.13 19.27 7.84
N TYR A 275 -25.71 19.31 6.57
CA TYR A 275 -25.88 20.49 5.71
C TYR A 275 -27.35 20.82 5.48
N LYS A 276 -28.18 19.85 5.12
CA LYS A 276 -29.62 20.06 4.83
C LYS A 276 -30.38 20.60 6.04
N ARG A 277 -29.97 20.21 7.24
CA ARG A 277 -30.67 20.58 8.49
C ARG A 277 -30.19 21.92 9.05
N SER A 278 -29.19 22.57 8.42
CA SER A 278 -28.61 23.82 8.90
C SER A 278 -29.45 25.02 8.47
N PRO A 279 -29.65 26.01 9.36
CA PRO A 279 -30.42 27.19 9.03
C PRO A 279 -29.71 27.94 7.90
N LYS A 280 -30.46 28.25 6.84
CA LYS A 280 -30.00 29.02 5.68
C LYS A 280 -30.19 30.51 5.94
#